data_AF-A0A7L5XX65-F1
#
_entry.id   AF-A0A7L5XX65-F1
#
_cell.length_a   1.000
_cell.length_b   1.000
_cell.length_c   1.000
_cell.angle_alpha   90.00
_cell.angle_beta   90.00
_cell.angle_gamma   90.00
#
_symmetry.space_group_name_H-M   'P 1'
#
loop_
_entity.id
_entity.type
_entity.pdbx_description
1 polymer ?
#
loop_
_entity_poly.entity_id
_entity_poly.type
_entity_poly.pdbx_seq_one_letter_code
_entity_poly.pdbx_strand_id
1 'polypeptide(L)'
;MEEFRAARMAMMKAERALEVDRRIAAVRQALELTADQQALFKPVEDAMRGLYEAAMPQHPPGTGMTLEADQRLRVMADRLRARSDALVRLADSVGPFKASLNEAQKQRFDALSRSVTTHGGGMMGHAMMGRGMMDHGMMRGEKWERG
;
A
#
# COMPACT_ATOMS: atom_id res chain seq x y z
N MET A 1 9.48 13.04 -25.13
CA MET A 1 8.69 11.90 -24.60
C MET A 1 9.18 11.44 -23.23
N GLU A 2 10.50 11.35 -22.99
CA GLU A 2 11.07 10.93 -21.70
C GLU A 2 10.84 11.93 -20.57
N GLU A 3 11.01 13.23 -20.83
CA GLU A 3 10.75 14.29 -19.84
C GLU A 3 9.30 14.30 -19.33
N PHE A 4 8.33 14.08 -20.21
CA PHE A 4 6.91 13.98 -19.82
C PHE A 4 6.66 12.77 -18.91
N ARG A 5 7.34 11.63 -19.16
CA ARG A 5 7.25 10.44 -18.30
C ARG A 5 7.90 10.70 -16.94
N ALA A 6 9.06 11.36 -16.90
CA ALA A 6 9.73 11.74 -15.66
C ALA A 6 8.89 12.72 -14.83
N ALA A 7 8.34 13.76 -15.47
CA ALA A 7 7.45 14.73 -14.81
C ALA A 7 6.19 14.06 -14.24
N ARG A 8 5.56 13.15 -15.00
CA ARG A 8 4.41 12.37 -14.51
C ARG A 8 4.76 11.51 -13.30
N MET A 9 5.93 10.87 -13.31
CA MET A 9 6.41 10.10 -12.16
C MET A 9 6.67 10.98 -10.94
N ALA A 10 7.29 12.14 -11.12
CA ALA A 10 7.51 13.11 -10.04
C ALA A 10 6.19 13.61 -9.43
N MET A 11 5.21 13.92 -10.28
CA MET A 11 3.86 14.33 -9.84
C MET A 11 3.19 13.21 -9.03
N MET A 12 3.19 11.97 -9.52
CA MET A 12 2.64 10.83 -8.77
C MET A 12 3.37 10.62 -7.43
N LYS A 13 4.70 10.77 -7.38
CA LYS A 13 5.45 10.68 -6.13
C LYS A 13 5.05 11.79 -5.15
N ALA A 14 4.89 13.03 -5.62
CA ALA A 14 4.46 14.15 -4.80
C ALA A 14 3.03 13.95 -4.25
N GLU A 15 2.08 13.52 -5.09
CA GLU A 15 0.71 13.21 -4.65
C GLU A 15 0.68 12.10 -3.60
N ARG A 16 1.50 11.06 -3.79
CA ARG A 16 1.64 9.98 -2.81
C ARG A 16 2.25 10.47 -1.50
N ALA A 17 3.29 11.31 -1.54
CA ALA A 17 3.89 11.88 -0.34
C ALA A 17 2.85 12.69 0.47
N LEU A 18 2.06 13.53 -0.19
CA LEU A 18 0.98 14.29 0.46
C LEU A 18 -0.09 13.37 1.07
N GLU A 19 -0.45 12.28 0.40
CA GLU A 19 -1.38 11.30 0.95
C GLU A 19 -0.82 10.61 2.21
N VAL A 20 0.48 10.31 2.21
CA VAL A 20 1.17 9.74 3.38
C VAL A 20 1.16 10.73 4.54
N ASP A 21 1.44 12.01 4.28
CA ASP A 21 1.36 13.08 5.28
C ASP A 21 -0.03 13.17 5.92
N ARG A 22 -1.09 13.11 5.10
CA ARG A 22 -2.46 13.11 5.61
C ARG A 22 -2.75 11.91 6.50
N ARG A 23 -2.29 10.72 6.11
CA ARG A 23 -2.46 9.49 6.91
C ARG A 23 -1.71 9.57 8.23
N ILE A 24 -0.48 10.07 8.22
CA ILE A 24 0.32 10.30 9.43
C ILE A 24 -0.39 11.30 10.34
N ALA A 25 -0.87 12.42 9.80
CA ALA A 25 -1.63 13.41 10.56
C ALA A 25 -2.91 12.82 11.18
N ALA A 26 -3.64 11.99 10.42
CA ALA A 26 -4.81 11.28 10.91
C ALA A 26 -4.47 10.32 12.06
N VAL A 27 -3.36 9.59 11.99
CA VAL A 27 -2.88 8.73 13.09
C VAL A 27 -2.56 9.58 14.33
N ARG A 28 -1.85 10.70 14.17
CA ARG A 28 -1.52 11.61 15.30
C ARG A 28 -2.78 12.15 15.97
N GLN A 29 -3.78 12.52 15.18
CA GLN A 29 -5.05 13.04 15.68
C GLN A 29 -5.86 11.94 16.38
N ALA A 30 -5.98 10.76 15.78
CA ALA A 30 -6.74 9.64 16.34
C ALA A 30 -6.15 9.11 17.66
N LEU A 31 -4.84 9.27 17.87
CA LEU A 31 -4.16 8.88 19.10
C LEU A 31 -4.11 9.99 20.15
N GLU A 32 -4.56 11.21 19.82
CA GLU A 32 -4.58 12.36 20.74
C GLU A 32 -3.21 12.57 21.43
N LEU A 33 -2.12 12.60 20.62
CA LEU A 33 -0.76 12.60 21.16
C LEU A 33 -0.39 13.90 21.88
N THR A 34 0.18 13.77 23.08
CA THR A 34 0.82 14.88 23.82
C THR A 34 2.10 15.37 23.11
N ALA A 35 2.62 16.53 23.49
CA ALA A 35 3.86 17.06 22.91
C ALA A 35 5.05 16.09 23.06
N ASP A 36 5.21 15.48 24.23
CA ASP A 36 6.28 14.50 24.48
C ASP A 36 6.10 13.24 23.63
N GLN A 37 4.86 12.76 23.49
CA GLN A 37 4.54 11.61 22.65
C GLN A 37 4.77 11.90 21.17
N GLN A 38 4.57 13.16 20.72
CA GLN A 38 4.85 13.56 19.35
C GLN A 38 6.35 13.50 19.03
N ALA A 39 7.22 13.84 20.00
CA ALA A 39 8.67 13.67 19.84
C ALA A 39 9.04 12.18 19.69
N LEU A 40 8.45 11.31 20.52
CA LEU A 40 8.64 9.85 20.42
C LEU A 40 8.01 9.23 19.18
N PHE A 41 7.00 9.87 18.59
CA PHE A 41 6.36 9.43 17.36
C PHE A 41 7.18 9.77 16.11
N LYS A 42 8.15 10.70 16.18
CA LYS A 42 8.90 11.14 15.00
C LYS A 42 9.66 10.00 14.29
N PRO A 43 10.36 9.08 14.98
CA PRO A 43 10.95 7.91 14.35
C PRO A 43 9.93 6.99 13.67
N VAL A 44 8.72 6.87 14.24
CA VAL A 44 7.61 6.09 13.67
C VAL A 44 7.11 6.76 12.40
N GLU A 45 6.97 8.08 12.40
CA GLU A 45 6.60 8.88 11.23
C GLU A 45 7.57 8.65 10.07
N ASP A 46 8.88 8.75 10.33
CA ASP A 46 9.91 8.59 9.31
C ASP A 46 9.94 7.15 8.77
N ALA A 47 9.74 6.14 9.64
CA ALA A 47 9.61 4.76 9.22
C ALA A 47 8.34 4.50 8.39
N MET A 48 7.21 5.13 8.71
CA MET A 48 6.00 5.09 7.89
C MET A 48 6.27 5.65 6.50
N ARG A 49 6.90 6.83 6.38
CA ARG A 49 7.29 7.42 5.09
C ARG A 49 8.16 6.46 4.28
N GLY A 50 9.19 5.87 4.89
CA GLY A 50 10.07 4.91 4.25
C GLY A 50 9.34 3.65 3.76
N LEU A 51 8.35 3.16 4.51
CA LEU A 51 7.51 2.03 4.08
C LEU A 51 6.68 2.38 2.83
N TYR A 52 6.10 3.58 2.78
CA TYR A 52 5.39 4.02 1.59
C TYR A 52 6.32 4.19 0.38
N GLU A 53 7.53 4.71 0.59
CA GLU A 53 8.54 4.83 -0.45
C GLU A 53 8.98 3.46 -1.00
N ALA A 54 9.19 2.47 -0.13
CA ALA A 54 9.48 1.10 -0.54
C ALA A 54 8.33 0.45 -1.34
N ALA A 55 7.08 0.87 -1.09
CA ALA A 55 5.90 0.41 -1.83
C ALA A 55 5.67 1.17 -3.15
N MET A 56 6.39 2.28 -3.41
CA MET A 56 6.21 3.06 -4.63
C MET A 56 6.76 2.32 -5.86
N PRO A 57 6.08 2.42 -7.02
CA PRO A 57 6.63 1.92 -8.27
C PRO A 57 7.89 2.73 -8.63
N GLN A 58 9.02 2.02 -8.72
CA GLN A 58 10.32 2.61 -9.07
C GLN A 58 10.50 2.86 -10.57
N HIS A 59 9.59 2.34 -11.39
CA HIS A 59 9.61 2.48 -12.84
C HIS A 59 8.26 2.99 -13.35
N PRO A 60 8.24 3.63 -14.53
CA PRO A 60 7.00 4.00 -15.20
C PRO A 60 6.05 2.80 -15.37
N PRO A 61 4.74 3.04 -15.44
CA PRO A 61 3.77 2.03 -15.83
C PRO A 61 4.18 1.38 -17.16
N GLY A 62 4.12 0.05 -17.23
CA GLY A 62 4.44 -0.72 -18.45
C GLY A 62 5.91 -1.16 -18.57
N THR A 63 6.86 -0.62 -17.79
CA THR A 63 8.27 -1.08 -17.83
C THR A 63 8.42 -2.56 -17.46
N GLY A 64 7.56 -3.08 -16.59
CA GLY A 64 7.54 -4.50 -16.26
C GLY A 64 7.10 -5.39 -17.43
N MET A 65 6.31 -4.87 -18.38
CA MET A 65 5.78 -5.66 -19.51
C MET A 65 6.86 -5.92 -20.58
N THR A 66 7.96 -5.17 -20.58
CA THR A 66 9.06 -5.31 -21.54
C THR A 66 10.22 -6.16 -21.03
N LEU A 67 10.20 -6.54 -19.75
CA LEU A 67 11.23 -7.40 -19.14
C LEU A 67 10.94 -8.88 -19.42
N GLU A 68 11.96 -9.72 -19.48
CA GLU A 68 11.78 -11.18 -19.51
C GLU A 68 11.15 -11.72 -18.22
N ALA A 69 10.59 -12.93 -18.27
CA ALA A 69 9.83 -13.50 -17.15
C ALA A 69 10.64 -13.61 -15.85
N ASP A 70 11.87 -14.08 -15.94
CA ASP A 70 12.79 -14.21 -14.80
C ASP A 70 13.21 -12.84 -14.25
N GLN A 71 13.46 -11.86 -15.12
CA GLN A 71 13.79 -10.49 -14.73
C GLN A 71 12.63 -9.81 -14.01
N ARG A 72 11.39 -9.97 -14.49
CA ARG A 72 10.19 -9.47 -13.81
C ARG A 72 10.09 -10.03 -12.39
N LEU A 73 10.31 -11.34 -12.22
CA LEU A 73 10.26 -11.99 -10.91
C LEU A 73 11.34 -11.46 -9.97
N ARG A 74 12.56 -11.23 -10.45
CA ARG A 74 13.64 -10.62 -9.65
C ARG A 74 13.27 -9.23 -9.17
N VAL A 75 12.76 -8.36 -10.05
CA VAL A 75 12.29 -7.01 -9.69
C VAL A 75 11.16 -7.07 -8.66
N MET A 76 10.23 -8.02 -8.78
CA MET A 76 9.18 -8.22 -7.78
C MET A 76 9.76 -8.66 -6.43
N ALA A 77 10.71 -9.60 -6.43
CA ALA A 77 11.36 -10.09 -5.21
C ALA A 77 12.13 -8.98 -4.49
N ASP A 78 12.87 -8.14 -5.22
CA ASP A 78 13.62 -7.02 -4.61
C ASP A 78 12.67 -5.97 -4.00
N ARG A 79 11.52 -5.71 -4.63
CA ARG A 79 10.47 -4.86 -4.06
C ARG A 79 9.88 -5.45 -2.78
N LEU A 80 9.63 -6.76 -2.77
CA LEU A 80 9.13 -7.45 -1.58
C LEU A 80 10.17 -7.38 -0.44
N ARG A 81 11.45 -7.56 -0.75
CA ARG A 81 12.54 -7.43 0.23
C ARG A 81 12.61 -6.01 0.79
N ALA A 82 12.64 -4.99 -0.07
CA ALA A 82 12.66 -3.59 0.37
C ALA A 82 11.46 -3.24 1.27
N ARG A 83 10.27 -3.73 0.93
CA ARG A 83 9.07 -3.55 1.75
C ARG A 83 9.16 -4.30 3.08
N SER A 84 9.71 -5.52 3.08
CA SER A 84 9.95 -6.29 4.31
C SER A 84 10.90 -5.55 5.25
N ASP A 85 12.03 -5.06 4.73
CA ASP A 85 13.01 -4.31 5.53
C ASP A 85 12.41 -3.03 6.10
N ALA A 86 11.58 -2.32 5.33
CA ALA A 86 10.87 -1.14 5.81
C ALA A 86 9.82 -1.46 6.90
N LEU A 87 9.13 -2.62 6.80
CA LEU A 87 8.22 -3.09 7.85
C LEU A 87 8.96 -3.41 9.14
N VAL A 88 10.13 -4.05 9.06
CA VAL A 88 10.98 -4.31 10.22
C VAL A 88 11.39 -3.00 10.90
N ARG A 89 11.88 -2.02 10.12
CA ARG A 89 12.24 -0.69 10.66
C ARG A 89 11.07 0.01 11.34
N LEU A 90 9.86 -0.09 10.77
CA LEU A 90 8.66 0.44 11.41
C LEU A 90 8.38 -0.27 12.74
N ALA A 91 8.44 -1.59 12.78
CA ALA A 91 8.24 -2.34 14.03
C ALA A 91 9.26 -1.93 15.11
N ASP A 92 10.54 -1.80 14.74
CA ASP A 92 11.62 -1.39 15.65
C ASP A 92 11.41 0.04 16.17
N SER A 93 10.91 0.94 15.33
CA SER A 93 10.67 2.35 15.70
C SER A 93 9.52 2.53 16.70
N VAL A 94 8.57 1.59 16.75
CA VAL A 94 7.34 1.72 17.54
C VAL A 94 7.56 1.47 19.03
N GLY A 95 8.63 0.76 19.44
CA GLY A 95 8.87 0.36 20.83
C GLY A 95 8.80 1.51 21.85
N PRO A 96 9.67 2.54 21.74
CA PRO A 96 9.68 3.69 22.66
C PRO A 96 8.36 4.48 22.63
N PHE A 97 7.77 4.67 21.45
CA PHE A 97 6.49 5.35 21.30
C PHE A 97 5.36 4.60 22.00
N LYS A 98 5.21 3.29 21.76
CA LYS A 98 4.16 2.46 22.35
C LYS A 98 4.27 2.39 23.88
N ALA A 99 5.48 2.40 24.42
CA ALA A 99 5.72 2.43 25.86
C ALA A 99 5.21 3.73 26.53
N SER A 100 5.18 4.84 25.79
CA SER A 100 4.69 6.14 26.28
C SER A 100 3.17 6.32 26.23
N LEU A 101 2.45 5.40 25.57
CA LEU A 101 0.99 5.50 25.42
C LEU A 101 0.28 5.06 26.69
N ASN A 102 -0.82 5.75 27.03
CA ASN A 102 -1.75 5.26 28.05
C ASN A 102 -2.65 4.13 27.48
N GLU A 103 -3.41 3.47 28.34
CA GLU A 103 -4.24 2.32 27.95
C GLU A 103 -5.30 2.66 26.88
N ALA A 104 -5.94 3.82 26.98
CA ALA A 104 -6.92 4.26 25.98
C ALA A 104 -6.24 4.49 24.61
N GLN A 105 -5.05 5.08 24.59
CA GLN A 105 -4.26 5.28 23.38
C GLN A 105 -3.77 3.97 22.78
N LYS A 106 -3.34 2.99 23.60
CA LYS A 106 -2.96 1.65 23.13
C LYS A 106 -4.13 0.94 22.45
N GLN A 107 -5.33 1.01 23.01
CA GLN A 107 -6.53 0.42 22.41
C GLN A 107 -6.84 1.04 21.03
N ARG A 108 -6.74 2.37 20.90
CA ARG A 108 -6.91 3.07 19.61
C ARG A 108 -5.80 2.70 18.62
N PHE A 109 -4.55 2.62 19.07
CA PHE A 109 -3.42 2.20 18.25
C PHE A 109 -3.59 0.79 17.70
N ASP A 110 -4.04 -0.16 18.53
CA ASP A 110 -4.28 -1.54 18.10
C ASP A 110 -5.47 -1.63 17.14
N ALA A 111 -6.52 -0.82 17.34
CA ALA A 111 -7.65 -0.74 16.41
C ALA A 111 -7.24 -0.19 15.03
N LEU A 112 -6.41 0.86 15.00
CA LEU A 112 -5.84 1.41 13.77
C LEU A 112 -4.94 0.38 13.07
N SER A 113 -4.12 -0.35 13.83
CA SER A 113 -3.21 -1.37 13.26
C SER A 113 -3.99 -2.53 12.60
N ARG A 114 -5.13 -2.92 13.17
CA ARG A 114 -6.02 -3.95 12.58
C ARG A 114 -6.73 -3.48 11.31
N SER A 115 -7.17 -2.22 11.26
CA SER A 115 -7.84 -1.69 10.05
C SER A 115 -6.88 -1.62 8.86
N VAL A 116 -5.62 -1.25 9.12
CA VAL A 116 -4.54 -1.18 8.12
C VAL A 116 -4.14 -2.56 7.62
N THR A 117 -4.05 -3.57 8.49
CA THR A 117 -3.70 -4.95 8.09
C THR A 117 -4.84 -5.68 7.38
N THR A 118 -6.09 -5.42 7.77
CA THR A 118 -7.27 -6.06 7.15
C THR A 118 -7.59 -5.47 5.76
N HIS A 119 -7.38 -4.17 5.56
CA HIS A 119 -7.63 -3.51 4.27
C HIS A 119 -6.37 -3.40 3.38
N GLY A 120 -5.18 -3.67 3.93
CA GLY A 120 -3.89 -3.56 3.22
C GLY A 120 -3.41 -4.84 2.52
N GLY A 121 -4.12 -5.97 2.69
CA GLY A 121 -3.75 -7.28 2.13
C GLY A 121 -4.57 -7.73 0.91
N GLY A 122 -5.46 -6.89 0.37
CA GLY A 122 -6.49 -7.31 -0.58
C GLY A 122 -6.24 -6.98 -2.06
N MET A 123 -5.01 -6.84 -2.55
CA MET A 123 -4.79 -6.75 -4.02
C MET A 123 -4.82 -8.11 -4.74
N MET A 124 -5.01 -9.22 -4.02
CA MET A 124 -5.25 -10.52 -4.65
C MET A 124 -6.74 -10.74 -5.03
N GLY A 125 -7.66 -9.91 -4.54
CA GLY A 125 -9.11 -10.09 -4.78
C GLY A 125 -9.64 -9.42 -6.07
N HIS A 126 -8.93 -8.44 -6.62
CA HIS A 126 -9.39 -7.72 -7.82
C HIS A 126 -8.62 -8.09 -9.10
N ALA A 127 -7.49 -8.80 -8.99
CA ALA A 127 -6.71 -9.26 -10.15
C ALA A 127 -7.19 -10.61 -10.69
N MET A 128 -7.88 -11.43 -9.89
CA MET A 128 -8.44 -12.73 -10.33
C MET A 128 -9.82 -12.61 -10.99
N MET A 129 -10.46 -11.43 -10.97
CA MET A 129 -11.62 -11.11 -11.82
C MET A 129 -11.16 -10.40 -13.10
N GLY A 130 -10.03 -10.84 -13.66
CA GLY A 130 -9.57 -10.40 -14.98
C GLY A 130 -10.52 -10.90 -16.06
N ARG A 131 -11.42 -10.02 -16.53
CA ARG A 131 -11.75 -9.77 -17.95
C ARG A 131 -11.98 -10.97 -18.91
N GLY A 132 -12.32 -12.19 -18.47
CA GLY A 132 -12.27 -13.36 -19.37
C GLY A 132 -13.26 -14.50 -19.20
N MET A 133 -14.35 -14.39 -18.41
CA MET A 133 -15.30 -15.53 -18.23
C MET A 133 -16.78 -15.11 -18.04
N MET A 134 -17.32 -14.23 -18.90
CA MET A 134 -18.77 -14.01 -18.98
C MET A 134 -19.27 -13.85 -20.42
N ASP A 135 -18.83 -14.69 -21.35
CA ASP A 135 -19.50 -14.72 -22.67
C ASP A 135 -19.49 -16.07 -23.38
N HIS A 136 -19.16 -17.17 -22.68
CA HIS A 136 -19.34 -18.53 -23.19
C HIS A 136 -20.00 -19.37 -22.11
N GLY A 137 -21.33 -19.54 -22.22
CA GLY A 137 -22.05 -20.59 -21.51
C GLY A 137 -23.23 -20.13 -20.65
N MET A 138 -24.30 -19.65 -21.28
CA MET A 138 -25.66 -19.86 -20.78
C MET A 138 -26.51 -20.34 -21.95
N MET A 139 -26.77 -21.64 -21.99
CA MET A 139 -27.88 -22.20 -22.75
C MET A 139 -29.20 -21.61 -22.21
N ARG A 140 -30.01 -21.04 -23.10
CA ARG A 140 -31.47 -20.95 -23.02
C ARG A 140 -31.93 -20.40 -24.37
N GLY A 141 -32.26 -21.23 -25.36
CA GLY A 141 -33.48 -22.02 -25.43
C GLY A 141 -34.56 -21.15 -26.08
N GLU A 142 -34.86 -21.37 -27.36
CA GLU A 142 -35.99 -20.87 -28.19
C GLU A 142 -35.56 -20.91 -29.68
N LYS A 143 -36.22 -21.45 -30.71
CA LYS A 143 -37.44 -22.24 -30.93
C LYS A 143 -37.21 -23.00 -32.25
N TRP A 144 -37.49 -24.30 -32.27
CA TRP A 144 -37.86 -24.99 -33.52
C TRP A 144 -39.37 -25.21 -33.45
N GLU A 145 -40.15 -24.45 -34.23
CA GLU A 145 -41.50 -24.85 -34.60
C GLU A 145 -41.70 -24.71 -36.11
N ARG A 146 -42.37 -25.73 -36.63
CA ARG A 146 -42.57 -26.09 -38.04
C ARG A 146 -43.46 -25.09 -38.77
N GLY A 147 -43.20 -24.96 -40.07
CA GLY A 147 -44.10 -24.45 -41.10
C GLY A 147 -43.54 -24.83 -42.46
#